data_AF-A0A8T3NPP2-F1
#
_entry.id   AF-A0A8T3NPP2-F1
#
_cell.length_a   1.000
_cell.length_b   1.000
_cell.length_c   1.000
_cell.angle_alpha   90.00
_cell.angle_beta   90.00
_cell.angle_gamma   90.00
#
_symmetry.space_group_name_H-M   'P 1'
#
loop_
_entity.id
_entity.type
_entity.pdbx_description
1 polymer ?
#
loop_
_entity_poly.entity_id
_entity_poly.type
_entity_poly.pdbx_seq_one_letter_code
_entity_poly.pdbx_strand_id
1 'polypeptide(L)'
;LGYDVQWRLVNAADYGFPQRRRRVFILGQLAAGPASDPADVLAGGVLARALPVRRDALAAAAGQGFEIKGSAADVSEAFGSRSPSTPFGSVGFMSCRQVWTTDVVADRTVATALGDIIEPADEVPERFFLRPSDIERWRYLKGAKREQRVHRATGTPYFYAEGPVAFPDPTDRPARTILTGEGGPSPSRFKHVIATDDGRLRRLTLRELERLNGFPDDWTATGMPDNRRAFVMGNALVVGIVERIARQLLAELRPSAHPGGPAVAA
;
A
#
# COMPACT_ATOMS: atom_id res chain seq x y z
N LEU A 1 17.29 1.54 -21.35
CA LEU A 1 16.49 0.45 -20.76
C LEU A 1 15.45 -0.06 -21.73
N GLY A 2 14.78 0.78 -22.54
CA GLY A 2 13.92 0.31 -23.63
C GLY A 2 12.57 -0.26 -23.15
N TYR A 3 12.11 0.15 -21.97
CA TYR A 3 10.83 -0.28 -21.41
C TYR A 3 9.78 0.81 -21.59
N ASP A 4 8.58 0.36 -21.92
CA ASP A 4 7.33 1.07 -21.71
C ASP A 4 6.88 0.81 -20.27
N VAL A 5 6.61 1.87 -19.51
CA VAL A 5 6.37 1.78 -18.07
C VAL A 5 5.06 2.46 -17.74
N GLN A 6 4.15 1.73 -17.10
CA GLN A 6 2.94 2.30 -16.49
C GLN A 6 3.03 2.23 -14.98
N TRP A 7 2.46 3.20 -14.28
CA TRP A 7 2.37 3.18 -12.82
C TRP A 7 1.03 3.65 -12.28
N ARG A 8 0.71 3.20 -11.07
CA ARG A 8 -0.42 3.68 -10.26
C ARG A 8 -0.07 3.72 -8.78
N LEU A 9 -0.33 4.85 -8.13
CA LEU A 9 -0.39 5.01 -6.68
C LEU A 9 -1.76 4.57 -6.19
N VAL A 10 -1.76 3.55 -5.34
CA VAL A 10 -2.94 2.78 -4.98
C VAL A 10 -3.05 2.73 -3.48
N ASN A 11 -4.19 3.16 -2.95
CA ASN A 11 -4.59 2.91 -1.58
C ASN A 11 -5.50 1.68 -1.55
N ALA A 12 -5.09 0.59 -0.90
CA ALA A 12 -5.85 -0.66 -0.93
C ALA A 12 -7.32 -0.51 -0.46
N ALA A 13 -7.56 0.34 0.54
CA ALA A 13 -8.91 0.65 1.01
C ALA A 13 -9.83 1.23 -0.06
N ASP A 14 -9.30 1.97 -1.04
CA ASP A 14 -10.13 2.52 -2.12
C ASP A 14 -10.70 1.41 -3.04
N TYR A 15 -10.13 0.20 -2.96
CA TYR A 15 -10.50 -0.97 -3.77
C TYR A 15 -11.14 -2.09 -2.94
N GLY A 16 -11.62 -1.77 -1.73
CA GLY A 16 -12.44 -2.67 -0.93
C GLY A 16 -11.72 -3.33 0.24
N PHE A 17 -10.41 -3.14 0.39
CA PHE A 17 -9.61 -3.89 1.37
C PHE A 17 -9.56 -3.23 2.75
N PRO A 18 -9.32 -4.00 3.83
CA PRO A 18 -9.46 -3.53 5.21
C PRO A 18 -8.34 -2.62 5.73
N GLN A 19 -7.43 -2.17 4.85
CA GLN A 19 -6.25 -1.42 5.25
C GLN A 19 -6.01 -0.22 4.33
N ARG A 20 -5.83 0.96 4.92
CA ARG A 20 -5.33 2.15 4.24
C ARG A 20 -3.83 2.00 4.04
N ARG A 21 -3.44 1.34 2.96
CA ARG A 21 -2.06 1.02 2.59
C ARG A 21 -1.77 1.56 1.19
N ARG A 22 -1.02 2.67 1.13
CA ARG A 22 -0.61 3.32 -0.13
C ARG A 22 0.66 2.68 -0.69
N ARG A 23 0.62 2.25 -1.96
CA ARG A 23 1.76 1.68 -2.69
C ARG A 23 1.75 2.15 -4.14
N VAL A 24 2.92 2.34 -4.72
CA VAL A 24 3.06 2.55 -6.17
C VAL A 24 3.30 1.18 -6.80
N PHE A 25 2.47 0.82 -7.75
CA PHE A 25 2.68 -0.32 -8.63
C PHE A 25 3.26 0.18 -9.94
N ILE A 26 4.34 -0.45 -10.40
CA ILE A 26 5.02 -0.13 -11.65
C ILE A 26 5.05 -1.41 -12.48
N LEU A 27 4.56 -1.33 -13.71
CA LEU A 27 4.66 -2.40 -14.69
C LEU A 27 5.52 -1.91 -15.86
N GLY A 28 6.66 -2.57 -16.07
CA GLY A 28 7.53 -2.35 -17.21
C GLY A 28 7.38 -3.47 -18.23
N GLN A 29 7.14 -3.12 -19.48
CA GLN A 29 7.16 -4.02 -20.62
C GLN A 29 8.31 -3.62 -21.54
N LEU A 30 9.13 -4.60 -21.96
CA LEU A 30 10.18 -4.32 -22.94
C LEU A 30 9.51 -3.90 -24.25
N ALA A 31 9.84 -2.71 -24.75
CA ALA A 31 9.22 -2.16 -25.95
C ALA A 31 9.52 -3.09 -27.14
N ALA A 32 8.45 -3.64 -27.73
CA ALA A 32 8.51 -4.53 -28.88
C ALA A 32 7.60 -3.96 -29.97
N GLY A 33 8.12 -2.99 -30.73
CA GLY A 33 7.38 -2.32 -31.79
C GLY A 33 7.20 -0.81 -31.55
N PRO A 34 6.25 -0.16 -32.25
CA PRO A 34 5.97 1.26 -32.09
C PRO A 34 5.46 1.56 -30.68
N ALA A 35 5.70 2.79 -30.21
CA ALA A 35 5.22 3.23 -28.90
C ALA A 35 3.68 3.15 -28.83
N SER A 36 3.18 2.63 -27.71
CA SER A 36 1.74 2.59 -27.45
C SER A 36 1.17 4.00 -27.31
N ASP A 37 -0.08 4.21 -27.72
CA ASP A 37 -0.77 5.48 -27.49
C ASP A 37 -0.93 5.71 -25.97
N PRO A 38 -0.43 6.84 -25.42
CA PRO A 38 -0.59 7.17 -24.01
C PRO A 38 -2.05 7.16 -23.53
N ALA A 39 -3.00 7.59 -24.35
CA ALA A 39 -4.42 7.58 -23.99
C ALA A 39 -4.92 6.16 -23.76
N ASP A 40 -4.56 5.23 -24.64
CA ASP A 40 -4.94 3.82 -24.55
C ASP A 40 -4.33 3.15 -23.32
N VAL A 41 -3.06 3.42 -23.01
CA VAL A 41 -2.40 2.83 -21.84
C VAL A 41 -2.97 3.41 -20.53
N LEU A 42 -3.16 4.73 -20.46
CA LEU A 42 -3.69 5.39 -19.26
C LEU A 42 -5.12 4.96 -18.94
N ALA A 43 -5.97 4.77 -19.96
CA ALA A 43 -7.37 4.40 -19.80
C ALA A 43 -7.62 2.88 -19.81
N GLY A 44 -6.78 2.12 -20.50
CA GLY A 44 -7.05 0.73 -20.88
C GLY A 44 -5.90 -0.25 -20.65
N GLY A 45 -4.72 0.17 -20.21
CA GLY A 45 -3.59 -0.73 -19.91
C GLY A 45 -3.85 -1.67 -18.73
N VAL A 46 -2.95 -2.64 -18.50
CA VAL A 46 -3.03 -3.63 -17.39
C VAL A 46 -3.43 -3.00 -16.06
N LEU A 47 -2.71 -1.95 -15.61
CA LEU A 47 -2.99 -1.33 -14.32
C LEU A 47 -4.32 -0.55 -14.34
N ALA A 48 -4.71 0.00 -15.49
CA ALA A 48 -5.99 0.70 -15.66
C ALA A 48 -7.19 -0.22 -15.52
N ARG A 49 -7.12 -1.41 -16.13
CA ARG A 49 -8.16 -2.43 -16.02
C ARG A 49 -8.19 -3.09 -14.65
N ALA A 50 -7.03 -3.26 -14.01
CA ALA A 50 -6.94 -3.90 -12.70
C ALA A 50 -7.45 -3.00 -11.57
N LEU A 51 -7.19 -1.69 -11.68
CA LEU A 51 -7.36 -0.71 -10.63
C LEU A 51 -8.01 0.55 -11.21
N PRO A 52 -9.33 0.50 -11.45
CA PRO A 52 -10.07 1.56 -12.13
C PRO A 52 -10.10 2.86 -11.33
N VAL A 53 -10.13 3.96 -12.07
CA VAL A 53 -10.13 5.34 -11.56
C VAL A 53 -11.20 6.13 -12.32
N ARG A 54 -11.65 7.24 -11.74
CA ARG A 54 -12.49 8.20 -12.47
C ARG A 54 -11.72 8.73 -13.67
N ARG A 55 -12.38 8.79 -14.83
CA ARG A 55 -11.72 8.99 -16.13
C ARG A 55 -11.51 10.46 -16.49
N ASP A 56 -12.12 11.38 -15.76
CA ASP A 56 -12.22 12.82 -16.08
C ASP A 56 -10.86 13.47 -16.39
N ALA A 57 -9.78 13.05 -15.70
CA ALA A 57 -8.44 13.62 -15.85
C ALA A 57 -7.53 12.89 -16.86
N LEU A 58 -7.93 11.72 -17.38
CA LEU A 58 -7.03 10.86 -18.17
C LEU A 58 -6.78 11.40 -19.59
N ALA A 59 -7.81 11.92 -20.25
CA ALA A 59 -7.71 12.41 -21.63
C ALA A 59 -6.78 13.63 -21.74
N ALA A 60 -6.88 14.57 -20.79
CA ALA A 60 -6.01 15.75 -20.75
C ALA A 60 -4.54 15.36 -20.53
N ALA A 61 -4.28 14.36 -19.69
CA ALA A 61 -2.93 13.88 -19.38
C ALA A 61 -2.24 13.26 -20.60
N ALA A 62 -2.98 12.53 -21.45
CA ALA A 62 -2.43 11.95 -22.67
C ALA A 62 -1.96 13.00 -23.67
N GLY A 63 -2.54 14.21 -23.65
CA GLY A 63 -2.15 15.33 -24.51
C GLY A 63 -1.00 16.21 -23.98
N GLN A 64 -0.59 16.04 -22.72
CA GLN A 64 0.38 16.90 -22.04
C GLN A 64 1.49 16.06 -21.40
N GLY A 65 2.51 15.73 -22.21
CA GLY A 65 3.68 14.98 -21.76
C GLY A 65 4.92 15.85 -21.53
N PHE A 66 5.91 15.29 -20.84
CA PHE A 66 7.25 15.87 -20.72
C PHE A 66 8.34 14.83 -20.96
N GLU A 67 9.52 15.30 -21.37
CA GLU A 67 10.68 14.44 -21.58
C GLU A 67 11.59 14.41 -20.34
N ILE A 68 11.97 13.21 -19.90
CA ILE A 68 13.07 13.06 -18.95
C ILE A 68 14.38 13.26 -19.73
N LYS A 69 15.22 14.24 -19.35
CA LYS A 69 16.50 14.54 -20.01
C LYS A 69 17.71 14.07 -19.19
N GLY A 70 18.83 13.81 -19.86
CA GLY A 70 20.09 13.39 -19.20
C GLY A 70 20.24 11.88 -19.00
N SER A 71 21.41 11.45 -18.55
CA SER A 71 21.70 10.07 -18.18
C SER A 71 20.93 9.64 -16.93
N ALA A 72 20.92 8.34 -16.62
CA ALA A 72 20.31 7.86 -15.37
C ALA A 72 21.02 8.41 -14.11
N ALA A 73 22.33 8.66 -14.20
CA ALA A 73 23.11 9.29 -13.14
C ALA A 73 22.67 10.75 -12.95
N ASP A 74 22.60 11.53 -14.04
CA ASP A 74 22.18 12.93 -14.00
C ASP A 74 20.78 13.08 -13.39
N VAL A 75 19.84 12.21 -13.79
CA VAL A 75 18.47 12.21 -13.26
C VAL A 75 18.48 11.89 -11.76
N SER A 76 19.25 10.91 -11.32
CA SER A 76 19.29 10.49 -9.91
C SER A 76 19.86 11.58 -9.00
N GLU A 77 20.90 12.29 -9.46
CA GLU A 77 21.51 13.40 -8.71
C GLU A 77 20.63 14.65 -8.70
N ALA A 78 19.96 14.95 -9.82
CA ALA A 78 19.13 16.15 -9.95
C ALA A 78 17.69 15.96 -9.46
N PHE A 79 17.23 14.75 -9.16
CA PHE A 79 15.84 14.51 -8.77
C PHE A 79 15.49 15.23 -7.47
N GLY A 80 14.45 16.07 -7.50
CA GLY A 80 14.00 16.85 -6.35
C GLY A 80 14.87 18.04 -5.97
N SER A 81 16.00 18.29 -6.65
CA SER A 81 16.87 19.44 -6.34
C SER A 81 16.32 20.77 -6.88
N ARG A 82 15.49 20.71 -7.94
CA ARG A 82 14.97 21.90 -8.65
C ARG A 82 13.57 22.34 -8.20
N SER A 83 12.78 21.43 -7.61
CA SER A 83 11.43 21.74 -7.12
C SER A 83 11.08 20.83 -5.95
N PRO A 84 10.41 21.36 -4.91
CA PRO A 84 9.89 20.54 -3.81
C PRO A 84 8.69 19.66 -4.23
N SER A 85 8.06 19.93 -5.37
CA SER A 85 6.94 19.13 -5.88
C SER A 85 7.38 18.13 -6.96
N THR A 86 6.88 16.90 -6.87
CA THR A 86 7.09 15.88 -7.90
C THR A 86 6.33 16.24 -9.19
N PRO A 87 6.93 16.05 -10.38
CA PRO A 87 6.22 16.19 -11.66
C PRO A 87 5.37 14.95 -11.98
N PHE A 88 5.49 13.88 -11.21
CA PHE A 88 4.75 12.63 -11.39
C PHE A 88 3.46 12.64 -10.59
N GLY A 89 2.34 12.44 -11.27
CA GLY A 89 1.03 12.22 -10.67
C GLY A 89 0.80 10.78 -10.22
N SER A 90 -0.35 10.56 -9.60
CA SER A 90 -0.75 9.25 -9.06
C SER A 90 -0.87 8.15 -10.10
N VAL A 91 -1.05 8.45 -11.39
CA VAL A 91 -0.96 7.48 -12.48
C VAL A 91 -0.11 8.04 -13.61
N GLY A 92 0.48 7.15 -14.40
CA GLY A 92 1.14 7.59 -15.62
C GLY A 92 1.66 6.48 -16.49
N PHE A 93 2.16 6.91 -17.64
CA PHE A 93 2.79 6.11 -18.67
C PHE A 93 4.09 6.80 -19.11
N MET A 94 5.12 6.01 -19.35
CA MET A 94 6.39 6.46 -19.90
C MET A 94 6.80 5.54 -21.04
N SER A 95 7.12 6.10 -22.20
CA SER A 95 7.71 5.40 -23.33
C SER A 95 8.81 6.26 -23.93
N CYS A 96 9.95 5.67 -24.29
CA CYS A 96 11.08 6.40 -24.89
C CYS A 96 11.45 7.71 -24.18
N ARG A 97 11.40 7.70 -22.82
CA ARG A 97 11.65 8.86 -21.93
C ARG A 97 10.62 9.99 -21.99
N GLN A 98 9.59 9.87 -22.82
CA GLN A 98 8.41 10.71 -22.76
C GLN A 98 7.49 10.20 -21.66
N VAL A 99 6.95 11.11 -20.86
CA VAL A 99 6.12 10.83 -19.68
C VAL A 99 4.78 11.53 -19.82
N TRP A 100 3.70 10.80 -19.59
CA TRP A 100 2.33 11.30 -19.47
C TRP A 100 1.77 10.88 -18.12
N THR A 101 1.30 11.84 -17.32
CA THR A 101 0.94 11.57 -15.93
C THR A 101 -0.05 12.58 -15.40
N THR A 102 -0.89 12.14 -14.46
CA THR A 102 -1.87 13.00 -13.79
C THR A 102 -2.30 12.41 -12.46
N ASP A 103 -2.92 13.24 -11.63
CA ASP A 103 -3.60 12.80 -10.44
C ASP A 103 -5.02 12.34 -10.77
N VAL A 104 -5.41 11.20 -10.20
CA VAL A 104 -6.74 10.62 -10.38
C VAL A 104 -7.32 10.19 -9.06
N VAL A 105 -8.64 10.06 -9.04
CA VAL A 105 -9.38 9.51 -7.91
C VAL A 105 -9.75 8.08 -8.26
N ALA A 106 -9.44 7.14 -7.37
CA ALA A 106 -9.87 5.75 -7.51
C ALA A 106 -11.39 5.65 -7.68
N ASP A 107 -11.84 4.69 -8.49
CA ASP A 107 -13.25 4.34 -8.57
C ASP A 107 -13.61 3.49 -7.35
N ARG A 108 -14.06 4.16 -6.30
CA ARG A 108 -14.07 3.59 -4.95
C ARG A 108 -15.13 2.53 -4.80
N THR A 109 -14.73 1.40 -4.23
CA THR A 109 -15.66 0.42 -3.66
C THR A 109 -15.77 0.63 -2.15
N VAL A 110 -16.87 0.14 -1.55
CA VAL A 110 -16.99 0.12 -0.08
C VAL A 110 -15.85 -0.73 0.49
N ALA A 111 -15.11 -0.15 1.43
CA ALA A 111 -13.97 -0.79 2.06
C ALA A 111 -14.42 -1.65 3.24
N THR A 112 -13.85 -2.85 3.39
CA THR A 112 -14.01 -3.66 4.60
C THR A 112 -13.52 -2.88 5.82
N ALA A 113 -14.29 -2.84 6.90
CA ALA A 113 -13.87 -2.21 8.13
C ALA A 113 -12.90 -3.12 8.90
N LEU A 114 -12.07 -2.55 9.78
CA LEU A 114 -11.22 -3.37 10.66
C LEU A 114 -12.08 -4.30 11.53
N GLY A 115 -13.23 -3.82 12.00
CA GLY A 115 -14.18 -4.60 12.80
C GLY A 115 -14.71 -5.86 12.10
N ASP A 116 -14.74 -5.88 10.76
CA ASP A 116 -15.28 -7.01 10.00
C ASP A 116 -14.31 -8.21 9.92
N ILE A 117 -13.03 -8.02 10.28
CA ILE A 117 -11.99 -9.06 10.13
C ILE A 117 -11.34 -9.48 11.45
N ILE A 118 -11.69 -8.81 12.55
CA ILE A 118 -11.12 -9.12 13.87
C ILE A 118 -11.72 -10.41 14.45
N GLU A 119 -10.92 -11.12 15.24
CA GLU A 119 -11.37 -12.30 15.98
C GLU A 119 -12.29 -11.88 17.14
N PRO A 120 -13.34 -12.68 17.43
CA PRO A 120 -14.17 -12.52 18.63
C PRO A 120 -13.30 -12.42 19.90
N ALA A 121 -13.67 -11.54 20.82
CA ALA A 121 -12.82 -11.23 21.98
C ALA A 121 -12.56 -12.44 22.90
N ASP A 122 -13.51 -13.38 22.98
CA ASP A 122 -13.44 -14.62 23.74
C ASP A 122 -12.54 -15.70 23.09
N GLU A 123 -12.27 -15.59 21.80
CA GLU A 123 -11.31 -16.45 21.09
C GLU A 123 -9.86 -15.91 21.15
N VAL A 124 -9.68 -14.65 21.55
CA VAL A 124 -8.36 -14.01 21.59
C VAL A 124 -7.59 -14.41 22.86
N PRO A 125 -6.34 -14.92 22.74
CA PRO A 125 -5.53 -15.25 23.92
C PRO A 125 -5.21 -14.04 24.80
N GLU A 126 -5.27 -14.21 26.12
CA GLU A 126 -5.05 -13.16 27.14
C GLU A 126 -3.77 -12.34 26.92
N ARG A 127 -2.71 -12.96 26.36
CA ARG A 127 -1.44 -12.29 26.05
C ARG A 127 -1.57 -11.10 25.09
N PHE A 128 -2.65 -11.01 24.30
CA PHE A 128 -2.89 -9.89 23.39
C PHE A 128 -3.55 -8.69 24.06
N PHE A 129 -4.22 -8.89 25.20
CA PHE A 129 -4.82 -7.82 25.98
C PHE A 129 -3.75 -6.97 26.68
N LEU A 130 -4.03 -5.68 26.80
CA LEU A 130 -3.13 -4.74 27.45
C LEU A 130 -3.21 -4.93 28.96
N ARG A 131 -2.05 -4.92 29.61
CA ARG A 131 -1.97 -4.89 31.07
C ARG A 131 -2.40 -3.50 31.57
N PRO A 132 -3.19 -3.39 32.65
CA PRO A 132 -3.58 -2.10 33.22
C PRO A 132 -2.39 -1.18 33.51
N SER A 133 -1.27 -1.74 33.98
CA SER A 133 -0.03 -1.01 34.28
C SER A 133 0.65 -0.39 33.06
N ASP A 134 0.37 -0.86 31.83
CA ASP A 134 0.95 -0.33 30.60
C ASP A 134 0.08 0.75 29.94
N ILE A 135 -1.19 0.91 30.34
CA ILE A 135 -2.17 1.75 29.62
C ILE A 135 -1.69 3.20 29.51
N GLU A 136 -1.15 3.78 30.58
CA GLU A 136 -0.61 5.15 30.55
C GLU A 136 0.59 5.29 29.59
N ARG A 137 1.44 4.25 29.52
CA ARG A 137 2.55 4.24 28.57
C ARG A 137 2.06 4.15 27.13
N TRP A 138 1.00 3.39 26.86
CA TRP A 138 0.34 3.38 25.55
C TRP A 138 -0.23 4.75 25.18
N ARG A 139 -0.98 5.38 26.09
CA ARG A 139 -1.55 6.73 25.90
C ARG A 139 -0.47 7.75 25.59
N TYR A 140 0.64 7.75 26.34
CA TYR A 140 1.78 8.63 26.09
C TYR A 140 2.39 8.42 24.70
N LEU A 141 2.67 7.17 24.33
CA LEU A 141 3.33 6.86 23.05
C LEU A 141 2.45 7.21 21.84
N LYS A 142 1.13 7.03 21.97
CA LYS A 142 0.11 7.34 20.96
C LYS A 142 -0.22 8.82 20.90
N GLY A 143 -0.11 9.54 22.01
CA GLY A 143 -0.39 10.96 22.13
C GLY A 143 0.56 11.83 21.29
N ALA A 144 0.15 13.09 21.12
CA ALA A 144 1.01 14.13 20.59
C ALA A 144 2.09 14.50 21.62
N LYS A 145 3.30 14.77 21.16
CA LYS A 145 4.40 15.21 22.03
C LYS A 145 5.36 16.10 21.28
N ARG A 146 6.00 17.02 22.01
CA ARG A 146 7.05 17.90 21.53
C ARG A 146 8.15 17.95 22.58
N GLU A 147 9.22 17.20 22.33
CA GLU A 147 10.34 17.02 23.26
C GLU A 147 11.58 17.73 22.70
N GLN A 148 12.34 18.41 23.55
CA GLN A 148 13.64 18.91 23.16
C GLN A 148 14.65 17.75 23.14
N ARG A 149 15.37 17.61 22.03
CA ARG A 149 16.42 16.59 21.83
C ARG A 149 17.69 17.25 21.29
N VAL A 150 18.80 16.54 21.40
CA VAL A 150 20.09 16.98 20.88
C VAL A 150 20.51 16.03 19.75
N HIS A 151 20.87 16.60 18.60
CA HIS A 151 21.35 15.81 17.48
C HIS A 151 22.71 15.20 17.83
N ARG A 152 22.82 13.86 17.86
CA ARG A 152 24.01 13.15 18.38
C ARG A 152 25.31 13.51 17.65
N ALA A 153 25.25 13.81 16.35
CA ALA A 153 26.44 14.11 15.56
C ALA A 153 26.86 15.58 15.61
N THR A 154 25.93 16.51 15.79
CA THR A 154 26.21 17.96 15.69
C THR A 154 26.04 18.73 17.01
N GLY A 155 25.49 18.10 18.05
CA GLY A 155 25.20 18.75 19.33
C GLY A 155 24.08 19.80 19.28
N THR A 156 23.45 19.99 18.12
CA THR A 156 22.42 21.03 17.93
C THR A 156 21.11 20.63 18.61
N PRO A 157 20.51 21.49 19.45
CA PRO A 157 19.19 21.24 20.02
C PRO A 157 18.12 21.35 18.91
N TYR A 158 17.18 20.42 18.91
CA TYR A 158 16.00 20.45 18.05
C TYR A 158 14.77 19.96 18.82
N PHE A 159 13.59 20.35 18.35
CA PHE A 159 12.34 19.80 18.89
C PHE A 159 11.94 18.56 18.09
N TYR A 160 11.88 17.42 18.76
CA TYR A 160 11.21 16.23 18.27
C TYR A 160 9.71 16.37 18.51
N ALA A 161 8.96 16.66 17.44
CA ALA A 161 7.51 16.77 17.49
C ALA A 161 6.85 15.59 16.76
N GLU A 162 5.84 14.99 17.36
CA GLU A 162 4.98 13.98 16.75
C GLU A 162 3.51 14.28 17.06
N GLY A 163 2.63 14.15 16.06
CA GLY A 163 1.18 14.29 16.25
C GLY A 163 0.55 13.11 17.00
N PRO A 164 -0.75 13.12 17.30
CA PRO A 164 -1.42 11.99 17.91
C PRO A 164 -1.72 10.88 16.88
N VAL A 165 -1.81 9.63 17.35
CA VAL A 165 -2.35 8.47 16.63
C VAL A 165 -3.56 7.96 17.41
N ALA A 166 -4.58 7.45 16.71
CA ALA A 166 -5.77 6.89 17.34
C ALA A 166 -5.40 5.84 18.40
N PHE A 167 -6.07 5.94 19.55
CA PHE A 167 -5.96 5.00 20.65
C PHE A 167 -7.27 5.02 21.46
N PRO A 168 -8.10 3.96 21.40
CA PRO A 168 -7.95 2.81 20.49
C PRO A 168 -8.05 3.20 19.01
N ASP A 169 -7.50 2.36 18.14
CA ASP A 169 -7.71 2.38 16.70
C ASP A 169 -9.20 2.07 16.41
N PRO A 170 -9.84 2.84 15.52
CA PRO A 170 -11.26 2.67 15.21
C PRO A 170 -11.50 1.38 14.42
N THR A 171 -12.59 0.68 14.73
CA THR A 171 -13.01 -0.56 14.06
C THR A 171 -14.09 -0.34 12.99
N ASP A 172 -14.73 0.84 12.97
CA ASP A 172 -15.80 1.25 12.04
C ASP A 172 -15.31 1.60 10.61
N ARG A 173 -14.00 1.50 10.36
CA ARG A 173 -13.36 1.91 9.11
C ARG A 173 -12.12 1.06 8.83
N PRO A 174 -11.55 1.13 7.62
CA PRO A 174 -10.32 0.42 7.31
C PRO A 174 -9.16 0.85 8.22
N ALA A 175 -8.39 -0.12 8.68
CA ALA A 175 -7.23 0.09 9.54
C ALA A 175 -6.22 1.04 8.90
N ARG A 176 -5.40 1.69 9.72
CA ARG A 176 -4.19 2.35 9.20
C ARG A 176 -3.17 1.29 8.78
N THR A 177 -2.12 1.71 8.09
CA THR A 177 -1.07 0.78 7.63
C THR A 177 -0.44 0.04 8.81
N ILE A 178 -0.42 -1.29 8.78
CA ILE A 178 0.36 -2.10 9.71
C ILE A 178 1.84 -1.99 9.41
N LEU A 179 2.66 -1.91 10.45
CA LEU A 179 4.11 -1.80 10.36
C LEU A 179 4.81 -3.09 10.78
N THR A 180 6.12 -3.17 10.62
CA THR A 180 6.90 -4.37 10.97
C THR A 180 6.95 -4.63 12.49
N GLY A 181 6.66 -3.60 13.30
CA GLY A 181 6.69 -3.63 14.75
C GLY A 181 5.36 -3.97 15.43
N GLU A 182 4.41 -4.63 14.75
CA GLU A 182 3.12 -5.02 15.36
C GLU A 182 3.27 -6.11 16.44
N GLY A 183 4.30 -6.94 16.34
CA GLY A 183 4.55 -8.08 17.22
C GLY A 183 4.98 -7.73 18.65
N GLY A 184 4.73 -8.66 19.58
CA GLY A 184 5.19 -8.60 20.97
C GLY A 184 4.39 -7.67 21.90
N PRO A 185 4.43 -7.87 23.22
CA PRO A 185 3.54 -7.21 24.17
C PRO A 185 3.88 -5.75 24.50
N SER A 186 5.12 -5.34 24.27
CA SER A 186 5.61 -4.03 24.74
C SER A 186 4.86 -2.85 24.11
N PRO A 187 4.54 -1.80 24.89
CA PRO A 187 3.92 -0.57 24.38
C PRO A 187 4.68 0.06 23.22
N SER A 188 3.96 0.45 22.18
CA SER A 188 4.51 1.08 20.99
C SER A 188 3.52 2.03 20.37
N ARG A 189 4.00 3.18 19.91
CA ARG A 189 3.20 4.15 19.16
C ARG A 189 2.55 3.53 17.91
N PHE A 190 3.27 2.64 17.25
CA PHE A 190 2.92 2.13 15.92
C PHE A 190 1.97 0.93 15.96
N LYS A 191 1.91 0.22 17.09
CA LYS A 191 1.09 -0.99 17.22
C LYS A 191 -0.39 -0.67 17.22
N HIS A 192 -1.18 -1.46 16.54
CA HIS A 192 -2.64 -1.35 16.60
C HIS A 192 -3.15 -1.80 17.96
N VAL A 193 -4.09 -1.03 18.52
CA VAL A 193 -4.81 -1.39 19.73
C VAL A 193 -6.28 -1.08 19.53
N ILE A 194 -7.15 -2.05 19.72
CA ILE A 194 -8.61 -1.88 19.60
C ILE A 194 -9.29 -2.09 20.95
N ALA A 195 -10.49 -1.52 21.09
CA ALA A 195 -11.37 -1.81 22.20
C ALA A 195 -12.27 -3.00 21.86
N THR A 196 -12.49 -3.86 22.83
CA THR A 196 -13.50 -4.94 22.79
C THR A 196 -14.81 -4.45 23.38
N ASP A 197 -15.90 -5.18 23.14
CA ASP A 197 -17.24 -4.79 23.58
C ASP A 197 -17.39 -4.72 25.12
N ASP A 198 -16.56 -5.47 25.86
CA ASP A 198 -16.44 -5.43 27.32
C ASP A 198 -15.53 -4.30 27.84
N GLY A 199 -15.08 -3.41 26.95
CA GLY A 199 -14.27 -2.23 27.28
C GLY A 199 -12.78 -2.50 27.50
N ARG A 200 -12.32 -3.74 27.34
CA ARG A 200 -10.88 -4.06 27.41
C ARG A 200 -10.15 -3.56 26.16
N LEU A 201 -8.84 -3.35 26.29
CA LEU A 201 -7.99 -2.97 25.17
C LEU A 201 -7.10 -4.15 24.80
N ARG A 202 -6.99 -4.44 23.50
CA ARG A 202 -6.10 -5.49 22.99
C ARG A 202 -5.36 -5.08 21.74
N ARG A 203 -4.21 -5.71 21.52
CA ARG A 203 -3.47 -5.65 20.26
C ARG A 203 -4.16 -6.54 19.22
N LEU A 204 -3.83 -6.31 17.95
CA LEU A 204 -4.20 -7.24 16.90
C LEU A 204 -3.42 -8.55 17.03
N THR A 205 -4.09 -9.66 16.75
CA THR A 205 -3.48 -10.99 16.68
C THR A 205 -2.72 -11.19 15.37
N LEU A 206 -1.94 -12.27 15.27
CA LEU A 206 -1.20 -12.56 14.05
C LEU A 206 -2.13 -12.90 12.87
N ARG A 207 -3.25 -13.58 13.13
CA ARG A 207 -4.28 -13.87 12.12
C ARG A 207 -4.93 -12.59 11.63
N GLU A 208 -5.23 -11.65 12.52
CA GLU A 208 -5.78 -10.34 12.13
C GLU A 208 -4.80 -9.53 11.27
N LEU A 209 -3.48 -9.62 11.54
CA LEU A 209 -2.46 -9.02 10.67
C LEU A 209 -2.39 -9.69 9.28
N GLU A 210 -2.59 -11.00 9.21
CA GLU A 210 -2.68 -11.77 7.96
C GLU A 210 -3.93 -11.35 7.15
N ARG A 211 -5.10 -11.34 7.80
CA ARG A 211 -6.38 -10.90 7.22
C ARG A 211 -6.33 -9.46 6.73
N LEU A 212 -5.64 -8.56 7.43
CA LEU A 212 -5.44 -7.16 7.00
C LEU A 212 -4.72 -7.01 5.67
N ASN A 213 -3.89 -8.00 5.31
CA ASN A 213 -3.21 -8.09 4.03
C ASN A 213 -3.93 -9.03 3.05
N GLY A 214 -5.04 -9.67 3.44
CA GLY A 214 -5.79 -10.62 2.62
C GLY A 214 -5.16 -12.01 2.54
N PHE A 215 -4.31 -12.39 3.49
CA PHE A 215 -3.83 -13.77 3.62
C PHE A 215 -4.84 -14.64 4.38
N PRO A 216 -4.88 -15.96 4.11
CA PRO A 216 -5.59 -16.92 4.96
C PRO A 216 -5.03 -16.93 6.39
N ASP A 217 -5.86 -17.40 7.32
CA ASP A 217 -5.44 -17.60 8.70
C ASP A 217 -4.24 -18.55 8.79
N ASP A 218 -3.27 -18.19 9.62
CA ASP A 218 -2.06 -18.95 9.89
C ASP A 218 -1.16 -19.18 8.67
N TRP A 219 -1.31 -18.36 7.62
CA TRP A 219 -0.43 -18.35 6.45
C TRP A 219 1.05 -18.22 6.82
N THR A 220 1.37 -17.45 7.87
CA THR A 220 2.75 -17.27 8.36
C THR A 220 3.13 -18.23 9.49
N ALA A 221 2.26 -19.17 9.88
CA ALA A 221 2.51 -20.13 10.95
C ALA A 221 3.46 -21.28 10.53
N THR A 222 4.58 -20.94 9.89
CA THR A 222 5.57 -21.90 9.35
C THR A 222 6.62 -22.32 10.39
N GLY A 223 6.33 -22.18 11.68
CA GLY A 223 7.31 -22.31 12.77
C GLY A 223 8.15 -21.05 13.04
N MET A 224 7.87 -19.93 12.38
CA MET A 224 8.56 -18.67 12.65
C MET A 224 8.05 -17.98 13.93
N PRO A 225 8.91 -17.25 14.67
CA PRO A 225 8.49 -16.52 15.87
C PRO A 225 7.44 -15.43 15.56
N ASP A 226 6.55 -15.14 16.50
CA ASP A 226 5.49 -14.12 16.40
C ASP A 226 5.99 -12.75 15.89
N ASN A 227 7.15 -12.30 16.40
CA ASN A 227 7.74 -11.03 15.95
C ASN A 227 8.15 -11.07 14.47
N ARG A 228 8.57 -12.24 13.97
CA ARG A 228 8.91 -12.42 12.56
C ARG A 228 7.65 -12.55 11.70
N ARG A 229 6.58 -13.18 12.21
CA ARG A 229 5.23 -13.18 11.57
C ARG A 229 4.73 -11.74 11.38
N ALA A 230 4.76 -10.93 12.42
CA ALA A 230 4.39 -9.51 12.34
C ALA A 230 5.32 -8.71 11.40
N PHE A 231 6.63 -8.97 11.44
CA PHE A 231 7.61 -8.31 10.56
C PHE A 231 7.30 -8.55 9.07
N VAL A 232 6.99 -9.80 8.68
CA VAL A 232 6.66 -10.09 7.27
C VAL A 232 5.33 -9.46 6.85
N MET A 233 4.33 -9.45 7.73
CA MET A 233 3.05 -8.79 7.47
C MET A 233 3.19 -7.25 7.36
N GLY A 234 4.06 -6.64 8.15
CA GLY A 234 4.39 -5.22 8.03
C GLY A 234 4.99 -4.85 6.67
N ASN A 235 5.70 -5.77 6.00
CA ASN A 235 6.31 -5.57 4.69
C ASN A 235 5.44 -6.02 3.51
N ALA A 236 4.48 -6.92 3.74
CA ALA A 236 3.67 -7.51 2.68
C ALA A 236 2.82 -6.50 1.90
N LEU A 237 2.34 -6.93 0.72
CA LEU A 237 1.32 -6.23 -0.05
C LEU A 237 -0.06 -6.77 0.32
N VAL A 238 -1.11 -6.00 -0.02
CA VAL A 238 -2.48 -6.51 0.08
C VAL A 238 -2.72 -7.47 -1.09
N VAL A 239 -2.91 -8.75 -0.78
CA VAL A 239 -2.95 -9.86 -1.73
C VAL A 239 -3.95 -9.61 -2.85
N GLY A 240 -5.17 -9.19 -2.52
CA GLY A 240 -6.19 -8.97 -3.54
C GLY A 240 -5.90 -7.82 -4.51
N ILE A 241 -5.06 -6.84 -4.15
CA ILE A 241 -4.56 -5.83 -5.12
C ILE A 241 -3.60 -6.50 -6.11
N VAL A 242 -2.66 -7.29 -5.59
CA VAL A 242 -1.68 -8.02 -6.41
C VAL A 242 -2.40 -8.98 -7.34
N GLU A 243 -3.41 -9.69 -6.84
CA GLU A 243 -4.22 -10.63 -7.61
C GLU A 243 -4.97 -9.94 -8.76
N ARG A 244 -5.59 -8.78 -8.53
CA ARG A 244 -6.27 -7.99 -9.58
C ARG A 244 -5.31 -7.63 -10.71
N ILE A 245 -4.10 -7.17 -10.36
CA ILE A 245 -3.05 -6.85 -11.35
C ILE A 245 -2.64 -8.12 -12.10
N ALA A 246 -2.36 -9.21 -11.37
CA ALA A 246 -1.91 -10.47 -11.95
C ALA A 246 -2.93 -11.07 -12.93
N ARG A 247 -4.23 -10.98 -12.63
CA ARG A 247 -5.30 -11.45 -13.54
C ARG A 247 -5.30 -10.68 -14.85
N GLN A 248 -5.14 -9.36 -14.81
CA GLN A 248 -5.07 -8.53 -16.02
C GLN A 248 -3.79 -8.79 -16.83
N LEU A 249 -2.66 -8.98 -16.13
CA LEU A 249 -1.40 -9.33 -16.78
C LEU A 249 -1.49 -10.70 -17.48
N LEU A 250 -2.09 -11.70 -16.83
CA LEU A 250 -2.29 -13.02 -17.41
C LEU A 250 -3.22 -12.97 -18.64
N ALA A 251 -4.27 -12.15 -18.61
CA ALA A 251 -5.15 -11.97 -19.76
C ALA A 251 -4.43 -11.35 -20.97
N GLU A 252 -3.42 -10.51 -20.72
CA GLU A 252 -2.60 -9.88 -21.77
C GLU A 252 -1.52 -10.81 -22.32
N LEU A 253 -0.98 -11.71 -21.48
CA LEU A 253 0.03 -12.70 -21.87
C LEU A 253 -0.55 -13.94 -22.56
N ARG A 254 -1.83 -14.26 -22.34
CA ARG A 254 -2.49 -15.35 -23.05
C ARG A 254 -2.65 -14.92 -24.52
N PRO A 255 -2.12 -15.67 -25.49
CA PRO A 255 -2.37 -15.36 -26.89
C PRO A 255 -3.89 -15.31 -27.09
N SER A 256 -4.38 -14.23 -27.69
CA SER A 256 -5.74 -14.15 -28.20
C SER A 256 -6.02 -15.46 -28.93
N ALA A 257 -6.98 -16.25 -28.42
CA ALA A 257 -7.34 -17.52 -29.03
C ALA A 257 -7.59 -17.26 -30.51
N HIS A 258 -6.69 -17.77 -31.37
CA HIS A 258 -6.87 -17.73 -32.80
C HIS A 258 -8.21 -18.44 -33.09
N PRO A 259 -9.16 -17.83 -33.83
CA PRO A 259 -10.42 -18.48 -34.19
C PRO A 259 -10.22 -19.54 -35.30
N GLY A 260 -9.20 -20.41 -35.18
CA GLY A 260 -8.82 -21.32 -36.27
C GLY A 260 -7.87 -22.47 -35.92
N GLY A 261 -7.77 -22.91 -34.66
CA GLY A 261 -7.07 -24.16 -34.30
C GLY A 261 -8.07 -25.30 -34.09
N PRO A 262 -7.87 -26.51 -34.64
CA PRO A 262 -8.87 -27.57 -34.59
C PRO A 262 -9.09 -28.03 -33.15
N ALA A 263 -10.36 -28.24 -32.80
CA ALA A 263 -10.73 -28.90 -31.56
C ALA A 263 -10.07 -30.29 -31.51
N VAL A 264 -9.14 -30.49 -30.59
CA VAL A 264 -8.70 -31.84 -30.24
C VAL A 264 -9.78 -32.40 -29.31
N ALA A 265 -10.52 -33.37 -29.86
CA ALA A 265 -11.64 -34.04 -29.24
C ALA A 265 -11.22 -35.04 -28.16
N ALA A 266 -12.10 -35.14 -27.15
CA ALA A 266 -12.32 -36.21 -26.16
C ALA A 266 -11.15 -36.58 -25.22
#